data_AF-A0A7C5N4D2-F1
#
_entry.id   AF-A0A7C5N4D2-F1
#
_cell.length_a   1.000
_cell.length_b   1.000
_cell.length_c   1.000
_cell.angle_alpha   90.00
_cell.angle_beta   90.00
_cell.angle_gamma   90.00
#
_symmetry.space_group_name_H-M   'P 1'
#
loop_
_entity.id
_entity.type
_entity.pdbx_description
1 polymer ?
#
loop_
_entity_poly.entity_id
_entity_poly.type
_entity_poly.pdbx_seq_one_letter_code
_entity_poly.pdbx_strand_id
1 'polypeptide(L)'
;MSTLDNTLNADGALIVGAGLAGLFCALKLAPRPVTVLSPKPLGTGASSTWAQGGVAAAVGEGDSAEAHAKDTERAGAGIVDF
;
A
#
# COMPACT_ATOMS: atom_id res chain seq x y z
N MET A 1 10.23 -0.38 -33.06
CA MET A 1 10.29 -0.85 -31.66
C MET A 1 9.65 -2.23 -31.66
N SER A 2 10.45 -3.30 -31.63
CA SER A 2 9.90 -4.66 -31.71
C SER A 2 9.12 -4.95 -30.41
N THR A 3 8.02 -5.67 -30.56
CA THR A 3 7.01 -5.96 -29.54
C THR A 3 7.48 -6.90 -28.41
N LEU A 4 8.80 -7.05 -28.20
CA LEU A 4 9.42 -8.05 -27.32
C LEU A 4 10.43 -7.49 -26.32
N ASP A 5 10.64 -6.18 -26.27
CA ASP A 5 11.55 -5.61 -25.27
C ASP A 5 10.82 -5.48 -23.92
N ASN A 6 10.79 -6.58 -23.16
CA ASN A 6 10.20 -6.68 -21.81
C ASN A 6 11.11 -6.10 -20.72
N THR A 7 12.13 -5.34 -21.11
CA THR A 7 13.11 -4.75 -20.20
C THR A 7 12.77 -3.28 -19.97
N LEU A 8 12.61 -2.91 -18.71
CA LEU A 8 12.41 -1.53 -18.27
C LEU A 8 13.61 -1.11 -17.42
N ASN A 9 14.20 0.04 -17.72
CA ASN A 9 15.05 0.74 -16.76
C ASN A 9 14.19 1.74 -15.97
N ALA A 10 14.13 1.59 -14.65
CA ALA A 10 13.29 2.42 -13.79
C ALA A 10 13.99 3.72 -13.31
N ASP A 11 15.29 3.86 -13.57
CA ASP A 11 16.15 4.98 -13.15
C ASP A 11 16.10 5.33 -11.65
N GLY A 12 15.53 4.43 -10.83
CA GLY A 12 15.18 4.64 -9.42
C GLY A 12 14.42 3.45 -8.84
N ALA A 13 13.52 3.70 -7.88
CA ALA A 13 12.76 2.62 -7.26
C ALA A 13 11.68 2.08 -8.21
N LEU A 14 11.61 0.75 -8.35
CA LEU A 14 10.51 0.07 -9.03
C LEU A 14 9.48 -0.40 -7.99
N ILE A 15 8.25 0.10 -8.08
CA ILE A 15 7.13 -0.32 -7.23
C ILE A 15 6.19 -1.19 -8.06
N VAL A 16 6.05 -2.45 -7.67
CA VAL A 16 5.14 -3.39 -8.33
C VAL A 16 3.79 -3.38 -7.61
N GLY A 17 2.78 -2.81 -8.26
CA GLY A 17 1.42 -2.69 -7.75
C GLY A 17 1.03 -1.24 -7.48
N ALA A 18 -0.03 -0.78 -8.13
CA ALA A 18 -0.55 0.59 -8.01
C ALA A 18 -1.82 0.69 -7.14
N GLY A 19 -1.86 -0.10 -6.06
CA GLY A 19 -2.84 0.09 -4.98
C GLY A 19 -2.42 1.18 -4.00
N LEU A 20 -3.20 1.34 -2.92
CA LEU A 20 -2.95 2.34 -1.85
C LEU A 20 -1.49 2.29 -1.36
N ALA A 21 -0.98 1.10 -1.02
CA ALA A 21 0.38 0.94 -0.49
C ALA A 21 1.46 1.41 -1.49
N GLY A 22 1.35 1.01 -2.77
CA GLY A 22 2.34 1.35 -3.78
C GLY A 22 2.35 2.84 -4.13
N LEU A 23 1.17 3.44 -4.29
CA LEU A 23 1.06 4.88 -4.57
C LEU A 23 1.50 5.72 -3.36
N PHE A 24 1.15 5.32 -2.14
CA PHE A 24 1.63 5.99 -0.93
C PHE A 24 3.16 5.93 -0.80
N CYS A 25 3.76 4.76 -1.06
CA CYS A 25 5.20 4.60 -1.09
C CYS A 25 5.86 5.50 -2.14
N ALA A 26 5.32 5.55 -3.36
CA ALA A 26 5.82 6.43 -4.43
C ALA A 26 5.83 7.91 -4.00
N LEU A 27 4.74 8.37 -3.37
CA LEU A 27 4.63 9.74 -2.85
C LEU A 27 5.64 10.01 -1.72
N LYS A 28 5.86 9.05 -0.81
CA LYS A 28 6.82 9.18 0.29
C LYS A 28 8.28 9.19 -0.17
N LEU A 29 8.56 8.62 -1.34
CA LEU A 29 9.92 8.61 -1.91
C LEU A 29 10.28 9.91 -2.63
N ALA A 30 9.33 10.82 -2.87
CA ALA A 30 9.60 12.11 -3.49
C ALA A 30 10.72 12.87 -2.75
N PRO A 31 11.66 13.52 -3.47
CA PRO A 31 11.69 13.74 -4.92
C PRO A 31 12.45 12.65 -5.71
N ARG A 32 12.75 11.48 -5.13
CA ARG A 32 13.52 10.44 -5.82
C ARG A 32 12.75 9.91 -7.05
N PRO A 33 13.43 9.53 -8.15
CA PRO A 33 12.79 8.85 -9.26
C PRO A 33 12.13 7.54 -8.82
N VAL A 34 10.88 7.35 -9.23
CA VAL A 34 10.09 6.14 -8.95
C VAL A 34 9.31 5.75 -10.20
N THR A 35 9.34 4.48 -10.54
CA THR A 35 8.44 3.88 -11.54
C THR A 35 7.43 2.96 -10.86
N VAL A 36 6.14 3.17 -11.11
CA VAL A 36 5.06 2.33 -10.57
C VAL A 36 4.50 1.44 -11.68
N LEU A 37 4.59 0.12 -11.50
CA LEU A 37 4.04 -0.86 -12.42
C LEU A 37 2.63 -1.28 -11.99
N SER A 38 1.69 -1.27 -12.93
CA SER A 38 0.31 -1.71 -12.70
C SER A 38 -0.17 -2.59 -13.86
N PRO A 39 -0.85 -3.72 -13.58
CA PRO A 39 -1.40 -4.60 -14.63
C PRO A 39 -2.66 -4.01 -15.30
N LYS A 40 -3.23 -2.94 -14.75
CA LYS A 40 -4.43 -2.25 -15.24
C LYS A 40 -4.29 -0.74 -15.06
N PRO A 41 -5.12 0.09 -15.73
CA PRO A 41 -5.16 1.53 -15.48
C PRO A 41 -5.30 1.85 -13.98
N LEU A 42 -4.63 2.93 -13.55
CA LEU A 42 -4.69 3.38 -12.16
C LEU A 42 -6.13 3.56 -11.70
N GLY A 43 -6.41 3.16 -10.47
CA GLY A 43 -7.74 3.25 -9.89
C GLY A 43 -8.73 2.18 -10.37
N THR A 44 -8.38 1.26 -11.28
CA THR A 44 -9.33 0.22 -11.76
C THR A 44 -8.97 -1.21 -11.37
N GLY A 45 -7.69 -1.47 -11.10
CA GLY A 45 -7.17 -2.84 -10.92
C GLY A 45 -6.79 -3.26 -9.51
N ALA A 46 -6.85 -2.35 -8.53
CA ALA A 46 -6.42 -2.63 -7.15
C ALA A 46 -7.63 -2.73 -6.22
N SER A 47 -7.59 -3.66 -5.25
CA SER A 47 -8.63 -3.79 -4.21
C SER A 47 -8.85 -2.49 -3.44
N SER A 48 -7.84 -1.61 -3.38
CA SER A 48 -7.94 -0.28 -2.76
C SER A 48 -9.07 0.59 -3.32
N THR A 49 -9.38 0.51 -4.62
CA THR A 49 -10.51 1.27 -5.22
C THR A 49 -11.86 0.77 -4.70
N TRP A 50 -11.95 -0.53 -4.38
CA TRP A 50 -13.20 -1.19 -4.03
C TRP A 50 -13.45 -1.25 -2.52
N ALA A 51 -12.55 -0.68 -1.72
CA ALA A 51 -12.68 -0.66 -0.27
C ALA A 51 -13.89 0.21 0.16
N GLN A 52 -14.73 -0.32 1.05
CA GLN A 52 -15.99 0.33 1.45
C GLN A 52 -16.00 0.82 2.90
N GLY A 53 -15.34 0.09 3.81
CA GLY A 53 -15.42 0.36 5.25
C GLY A 53 -14.70 1.64 5.66
N GLY A 54 -13.37 1.56 5.74
CA GLY A 54 -12.54 2.69 6.16
C GLY A 54 -11.13 2.25 6.58
N VAL A 55 -10.36 3.19 7.12
CA VAL A 55 -9.05 2.93 7.73
C VAL A 55 -9.22 3.05 9.24
N ALA A 56 -8.92 1.98 9.98
CA ALA A 56 -8.95 2.02 11.43
C ALA A 56 -7.78 2.87 11.95
N ALA A 57 -8.06 3.81 12.85
CA ALA A 57 -7.06 4.66 13.48
C ALA A 57 -7.53 5.08 14.88
N ALA A 58 -6.64 4.97 15.88
CA ALA A 58 -6.94 5.35 17.25
C ALA A 58 -6.85 6.87 17.47
N VAL A 59 -7.81 7.60 16.91
CA VAL A 59 -7.84 9.09 16.92
C VAL A 59 -9.03 9.65 17.72
N GLY A 60 -9.90 8.79 18.24
CA GLY A 60 -11.06 9.19 19.03
C GLY A 60 -10.69 9.63 20.45
N GLU A 61 -11.52 10.48 21.04
CA GLU A 61 -11.38 10.82 22.46
C GLU A 61 -11.53 9.55 23.32
N GLY A 62 -10.54 9.28 24.17
CA GLY A 62 -10.50 8.08 25.01
C GLY A 62 -9.98 6.81 24.31
N ASP A 63 -9.60 6.87 23.04
CA ASP A 63 -8.92 5.78 22.33
C ASP A 63 -7.38 5.87 22.50
N SER A 64 -6.67 4.77 22.25
CA SER A 64 -5.20 4.74 22.30
C SER A 64 -4.59 3.72 21.35
N ALA A 65 -3.34 3.95 20.95
CA ALA A 65 -2.61 3.01 20.10
C ALA A 65 -2.44 1.64 20.78
N GLU A 66 -2.27 1.63 22.10
CA GLU A 66 -2.14 0.42 22.91
C GLU A 66 -3.45 -0.39 22.96
N ALA A 67 -4.60 0.29 23.06
CA ALA A 67 -5.91 -0.37 23.01
C ALA A 67 -6.14 -1.02 21.63
N HIS A 68 -5.86 -0.29 20.55
CA HIS A 68 -5.96 -0.78 19.18
C HIS A 68 -5.01 -1.96 18.89
N ALA A 69 -3.77 -1.90 19.40
CA ALA A 69 -2.81 -2.99 19.32
C ALA A 69 -3.32 -4.26 20.00
N LYS A 70 -3.86 -4.16 21.23
CA LYS A 70 -4.44 -5.30 21.95
C LYS A 70 -5.63 -5.93 21.20
N ASP A 71 -6.46 -5.12 20.55
CA ASP A 71 -7.54 -5.66 19.72
C ASP A 71 -7.00 -6.41 18.50
N THR A 72 -5.89 -5.94 17.92
CA THR A 72 -5.18 -6.64 16.83
C THR A 72 -4.59 -7.97 17.31
N GLU A 73 -3.93 -8.00 18.49
CA GLU A 73 -3.42 -9.23 19.15
C GLU A 73 -4.52 -10.27 19.32
N ARG A 74 -5.63 -9.85 19.94
CA ARG A 74 -6.76 -10.71 20.26
C ARG A 74 -7.39 -11.28 19.00
N ALA A 75 -7.58 -10.45 17.97
CA ALA A 75 -8.15 -10.88 16.69
C ALA A 75 -7.22 -11.83 15.93
N GLY A 76 -5.91 -11.64 16.04
CA GLY A 76 -4.92 -12.47 15.37
C GLY A 76 -4.55 -13.78 16.08
N ALA A 77 -5.28 -14.18 17.13
CA ALA A 77 -5.28 -15.53 17.68
C ALA A 77 -3.88 -16.13 17.99
N GLY A 78 -2.95 -15.30 18.46
CA GLY A 78 -1.61 -15.71 18.89
C GLY A 78 -0.56 -15.85 17.78
N ILE A 79 -0.85 -15.42 16.55
CA ILE A 79 0.13 -15.42 15.43
C ILE A 79 0.54 -14.04 14.96
N VAL A 80 0.11 -12.98 15.65
CA VAL A 80 0.57 -11.63 15.34
C VAL A 80 1.99 -11.43 15.88
N ASP A 81 2.84 -10.80 15.09
CA ASP A 81 4.17 -10.35 15.49
C ASP A 81 4.05 -9.01 16.24
N PHE A 82 4.58 -8.94 17.46
CA PHE A 82 4.47 -7.80 18.38
C PHE A 82 5.83 -7.35 18.92
#